data_AF-F2KSR6-F1
#
_entry.id   AF-F2KSR6-F1
#
_cell.length_a   1.000
_cell.length_b   1.000
_cell.length_c   1.000
_cell.angle_alpha   90.00
_cell.angle_beta   90.00
_cell.angle_gamma   90.00
#
_symmetry.space_group_name_H-M   'P 1'
#
loop_
_entity.id
_entity.type
_entity.pdbx_description
1 polymer ?
#
loop_
_entity_poly.entity_id
_entity_poly.type
_entity_poly.pdbx_seq_one_letter_code
_entity_poly.pdbx_strand_id
1 'polypeptide(L)'
;MFDIAITIISLISLILSYLNYSTVCSRNEAKELLNWKVRETFYALTVLGIILALKVLFGCTLLEGLLNSPQLVKYTLTLAVDIYVFVFNTILLYTLFRAGYTPRYSEEATHLLFYTAVLWLVLEKVRISMLSTFLITLLALSIAVTLVKIGKYTKAMNVIVEPADLTRSLKLFLVFTFLSSTAGIAYMVDVQVAESLFMLSIAAAILSIVSLGTALEGICRPLFRQA
;
A
#
# COMPACT_ATOMS: atom_id res chain seq x y z
N MET A 1 2.69 -22.35 -12.22
CA MET A 1 1.30 -21.84 -12.34
C MET A 1 1.06 -20.63 -11.45
N PHE A 2 1.39 -20.69 -10.15
CA PHE A 2 1.23 -19.56 -9.24
C PHE A 2 2.00 -18.30 -9.69
N ASP A 3 3.25 -18.45 -10.17
CA ASP A 3 4.07 -17.29 -10.59
C ASP A 3 3.49 -16.56 -11.81
N ILE A 4 2.92 -17.31 -12.76
CA ILE A 4 2.26 -16.75 -13.95
C ILE A 4 1.00 -15.99 -13.52
N ALA A 5 0.19 -16.56 -12.64
CA ALA A 5 -1.02 -15.91 -12.13
C ALA A 5 -0.69 -14.62 -11.35
N ILE A 6 0.31 -14.66 -10.47
CA ILE A 6 0.83 -13.50 -9.72
C ILE A 6 1.27 -12.41 -10.70
N THR A 7 2.02 -12.77 -11.74
CA THR A 7 2.54 -11.81 -12.72
C THR A 7 1.42 -11.16 -13.53
N ILE A 8 0.42 -11.92 -13.98
CA ILE A 8 -0.74 -11.37 -14.70
C ILE A 8 -1.53 -10.41 -13.81
N ILE A 9 -1.82 -10.82 -12.57
CA ILE A 9 -2.54 -9.98 -11.60
C ILE A 9 -1.75 -8.71 -11.30
N SER A 10 -0.43 -8.83 -11.12
CA SER A 10 0.48 -7.71 -10.85
C SER A 10 0.55 -6.75 -12.04
N LEU A 11 0.61 -7.25 -13.27
CA LEU A 11 0.61 -6.43 -14.48
C LEU A 11 -0.67 -5.62 -14.61
N ILE A 12 -1.84 -6.24 -14.42
CA ILE A 12 -3.12 -5.53 -14.46
C ILE A 12 -3.19 -4.53 -13.31
N SER A 13 -2.77 -4.92 -12.10
CA SER A 13 -2.74 -4.06 -10.93
C SER A 13 -1.81 -2.85 -11.09
N LEU A 14 -0.71 -2.99 -11.82
CA LEU A 14 0.20 -1.90 -12.16
C LEU A 14 -0.50 -0.87 -13.03
N ILE A 15 -1.18 -1.32 -14.09
CA ILE A 15 -1.94 -0.46 -15.00
C ILE A 15 -3.06 0.27 -14.22
N LEU A 16 -3.82 -0.46 -13.40
CA LEU A 16 -4.88 0.15 -12.60
C LEU A 16 -4.34 1.15 -11.57
N SER A 17 -3.23 0.82 -10.90
CA SER A 17 -2.55 1.73 -9.96
C SER A 17 -2.11 3.01 -10.64
N TYR A 18 -1.55 2.91 -11.85
CA TYR A 18 -1.17 4.09 -12.64
C TYR A 18 -2.38 4.96 -12.98
N LEU A 19 -3.47 4.36 -13.47
CA LEU A 19 -4.69 5.09 -13.82
C LEU A 19 -5.30 5.78 -12.60
N ASN A 20 -5.35 5.09 -11.45
CA ASN A 20 -5.81 5.65 -10.18
C ASN A 20 -4.93 6.82 -9.74
N TYR A 21 -3.60 6.64 -9.76
CA TYR A 21 -2.65 7.69 -9.36
C TYR A 21 -2.79 8.94 -10.25
N SER A 22 -2.88 8.75 -11.56
CA SER A 22 -3.05 9.84 -12.53
C SER A 22 -4.37 10.59 -12.33
N THR A 23 -5.45 9.86 -12.01
CA THR A 23 -6.77 10.46 -11.72
C THR A 23 -6.75 11.27 -10.43
N VAL A 24 -6.14 10.73 -9.36
CA VAL A 24 -6.03 11.42 -8.05
C VAL A 24 -5.12 12.65 -8.14
N CYS A 25 -4.06 12.63 -8.95
CA CYS A 25 -3.14 13.76 -9.07
C CYS A 25 -3.65 14.89 -9.99
N SER A 26 -4.55 14.59 -10.93
CA SER A 26 -4.97 15.55 -11.97
C SER A 26 -6.11 16.50 -11.56
N ARG A 27 -6.83 16.25 -10.46
CA ARG A 27 -7.95 17.10 -10.03
C ARG A 27 -7.95 17.40 -8.55
N ASN A 28 -7.96 18.69 -8.21
CA ASN A 28 -8.18 19.17 -6.84
C ASN A 28 -9.59 18.80 -6.32
N GLU A 29 -10.57 18.56 -7.20
CA GLU A 29 -11.95 18.16 -6.84
C GLU A 29 -12.08 16.69 -6.40
N ALA A 30 -11.14 15.81 -6.79
CA ALA A 30 -11.12 14.43 -6.29
C ALA A 30 -10.88 14.37 -4.77
N LYS A 31 -10.34 15.46 -4.20
CA LYS A 31 -10.14 15.64 -2.76
C LYS A 31 -11.47 15.61 -2.02
N GLU A 32 -12.51 16.26 -2.53
CA GLU A 32 -13.81 16.29 -1.83
C GLU A 32 -14.42 14.88 -1.74
N LEU A 33 -14.49 14.14 -2.86
CA LEU A 33 -15.08 12.79 -2.87
C LEU A 33 -14.32 11.79 -1.98
N LEU A 34 -12.99 11.89 -1.94
CA LEU A 34 -12.14 11.02 -1.12
C LEU A 34 -12.23 11.36 0.37
N ASN A 35 -12.43 12.63 0.70
CA ASN A 35 -12.60 13.06 2.08
C ASN A 35 -13.95 12.62 2.68
N TRP A 36 -14.91 12.15 1.87
CA TRP A 36 -16.14 11.50 2.33
C TRP A 36 -15.98 9.99 2.57
N LYS A 37 -14.92 9.36 2.04
CA LYS A 37 -14.66 7.91 2.16
C LYS A 37 -13.59 7.58 3.20
N VAL A 38 -13.53 8.36 4.27
CA VAL A 38 -12.51 8.23 5.32
C VAL A 38 -12.58 6.87 5.99
N ARG A 39 -13.80 6.39 6.24
CA ARG A 39 -14.05 5.11 6.90
C ARG A 39 -13.60 3.93 6.05
N GLU A 40 -13.95 3.93 4.76
CA GLU A 40 -13.55 2.89 3.81
C GLU A 40 -12.03 2.87 3.63
N THR A 41 -11.42 4.04 3.51
CA THR A 41 -9.96 4.19 3.37
C THR A 41 -9.24 3.70 4.62
N PHE A 42 -9.77 4.01 5.81
CA PHE A 42 -9.26 3.51 7.10
C PHE A 42 -9.32 1.98 7.17
N TYR A 43 -10.47 1.38 6.86
CA TYR A 43 -10.61 -0.07 6.90
C TYR A 43 -9.73 -0.76 5.87
N ALA A 44 -9.63 -0.20 4.66
CA ALA A 44 -8.74 -0.71 3.63
C ALA A 44 -7.28 -0.72 4.11
N LEU A 45 -6.77 0.43 4.59
CA LEU A 45 -5.41 0.53 5.11
C LEU A 45 -5.14 -0.38 6.30
N THR A 46 -6.13 -0.58 7.18
CA THR A 46 -6.02 -1.49 8.33
C THR A 46 -5.92 -2.94 7.87
N VAL A 47 -6.77 -3.37 6.95
CA VAL A 47 -6.73 -4.73 6.37
C VAL A 47 -5.40 -4.95 5.66
N LEU A 48 -4.92 -4.00 4.86
CA LEU A 48 -3.59 -4.10 4.25
C LEU A 48 -2.50 -4.23 5.31
N GLY A 49 -2.51 -3.38 6.34
CA GLY A 49 -1.53 -3.43 7.42
C GLY A 49 -1.48 -4.79 8.11
N ILE A 50 -2.62 -5.44 8.32
CA ILE A 50 -2.70 -6.80 8.84
C ILE A 50 -2.08 -7.80 7.85
N ILE A 51 -2.45 -7.76 6.57
CA ILE A 51 -1.89 -8.66 5.54
C ILE A 51 -0.37 -8.49 5.44
N LEU A 52 0.13 -7.26 5.48
CA LEU A 52 1.56 -6.96 5.46
C LEU A 52 2.26 -7.46 6.73
N ALA A 53 1.68 -7.22 7.92
CA ALA A 53 2.23 -7.76 9.17
C ALA A 53 2.33 -9.28 9.11
N LEU A 54 1.30 -9.97 8.61
CA LEU A 54 1.33 -11.42 8.41
C LEU A 54 2.40 -11.82 7.38
N LYS A 55 2.49 -11.14 6.24
CA LYS A 55 3.51 -11.41 5.21
C LYS A 55 4.93 -11.23 5.75
N VAL A 56 5.16 -10.23 6.58
CA VAL A 56 6.45 -9.98 7.21
C VAL A 56 6.76 -11.02 8.30
N LEU A 57 5.81 -11.31 9.19
CA LEU A 57 5.95 -12.23 10.33
C LEU A 57 5.96 -13.72 9.94
N PHE A 58 5.35 -14.11 8.83
CA PHE A 58 5.27 -15.50 8.40
C PHE A 58 6.02 -15.75 7.09
N GLY A 59 6.14 -14.75 6.23
CA GLY A 59 6.79 -14.86 4.91
C GLY A 59 8.23 -14.36 4.87
N CYS A 60 8.66 -13.51 5.81
CA CYS A 60 10.00 -12.88 5.78
C CYS A 60 10.83 -13.12 7.06
N THR A 61 10.20 -13.44 8.19
CA THR A 61 10.90 -13.67 9.46
C THR A 61 10.32 -14.89 10.18
N LEU A 62 11.18 -15.75 10.73
CA LEU A 62 10.97 -16.50 11.99
C LEU A 62 10.21 -17.84 12.07
N LEU A 63 9.59 -18.40 11.03
CA LEU A 63 8.95 -19.75 11.16
C LEU A 63 9.39 -20.78 10.12
N GLU A 64 10.59 -20.61 9.53
CA GLU A 64 11.19 -21.63 8.65
C GLU A 64 11.33 -23.02 9.33
N GLY A 65 11.31 -23.08 10.67
CA GLY A 65 11.39 -24.33 11.43
C GLY A 65 10.10 -24.81 12.11
N LEU A 66 9.01 -24.04 12.09
CA LEU A 66 7.77 -24.35 12.85
C LEU A 66 6.57 -24.64 11.94
N LEU A 67 6.61 -24.15 10.70
CA LEU A 67 5.66 -24.49 9.65
C LEU A 67 6.31 -25.50 8.71
N ASN A 68 5.67 -26.66 8.52
CA ASN A 68 6.18 -27.74 7.65
C ASN A 68 6.32 -27.35 6.16
N SER A 69 5.91 -26.13 5.75
CA SER A 69 5.91 -25.68 4.34
C SER A 69 6.05 -24.15 4.20
N PRO A 70 7.23 -23.57 4.54
CA PRO A 70 7.46 -22.12 4.52
C PRO A 70 7.27 -21.48 3.13
N GLN A 71 7.58 -22.23 2.07
CA GLN A 71 7.36 -21.77 0.69
C GLN A 71 5.87 -21.55 0.37
N LEU A 72 4.99 -22.47 0.80
CA LEU A 72 3.56 -22.39 0.52
C LEU A 72 2.91 -21.20 1.23
N VAL A 73 3.39 -20.87 2.44
CA VAL A 73 2.97 -19.68 3.19
C VAL A 73 3.43 -18.41 2.50
N LYS A 74 4.69 -18.35 2.03
CA LYS A 74 5.24 -17.22 1.27
C LYS A 74 4.43 -16.95 -0.01
N TYR A 75 4.09 -18.00 -0.77
CA TYR A 75 3.28 -17.87 -1.99
C TYR A 75 1.85 -17.42 -1.68
N THR A 76 1.20 -18.02 -0.68
CA THR A 76 -0.18 -17.66 -0.29
C THR A 76 -0.27 -16.20 0.17
N LEU A 77 0.67 -15.73 0.99
CA LEU A 77 0.67 -14.34 1.48
C LEU A 77 1.02 -13.35 0.37
N THR A 78 1.86 -13.74 -0.58
CA THR A 78 2.15 -12.91 -1.75
C THR A 78 0.93 -12.77 -2.63
N LEU A 79 0.29 -13.89 -2.96
CA LEU A 79 -0.97 -13.90 -3.71
C LEU A 79 -2.06 -13.09 -2.99
N ALA A 80 -2.15 -13.17 -1.66
CA ALA A 80 -3.11 -12.38 -0.88
C ALA A 80 -2.86 -10.87 -0.99
N VAL A 81 -1.59 -10.43 -0.96
CA VAL A 81 -1.23 -9.02 -1.21
C VAL A 81 -1.63 -8.61 -2.63
N ASP A 82 -1.30 -9.40 -3.64
CA ASP A 82 -1.55 -9.04 -5.04
C ASP A 82 -3.05 -9.00 -5.35
N ILE A 83 -3.83 -9.97 -4.85
CA ILE A 83 -5.29 -9.95 -4.94
C ILE A 83 -5.86 -8.72 -4.23
N TYR A 84 -5.38 -8.40 -3.04
CA TYR A 84 -5.85 -7.24 -2.30
C TYR A 84 -5.57 -5.94 -3.06
N VAL A 85 -4.35 -5.78 -3.58
CA VAL A 85 -3.94 -4.64 -4.39
C VAL A 85 -4.81 -4.53 -5.66
N PHE A 86 -5.08 -5.65 -6.32
CA PHE A 86 -5.94 -5.71 -7.50
C PHE A 86 -7.37 -5.26 -7.19
N VAL A 87 -7.98 -5.84 -6.14
CA VAL A 87 -9.35 -5.54 -5.72
C VAL A 87 -9.47 -4.08 -5.32
N PHE A 88 -8.54 -3.57 -4.51
CA PHE A 88 -8.53 -2.16 -4.09
C PHE A 88 -8.48 -1.24 -5.31
N ASN A 89 -7.54 -1.46 -6.23
CA ASN A 89 -7.38 -0.61 -7.39
C ASN A 89 -8.60 -0.64 -8.31
N THR A 90 -9.23 -1.81 -8.46
CA THR A 90 -10.46 -1.96 -9.24
C THR A 90 -11.61 -1.18 -8.62
N ILE A 91 -11.83 -1.32 -7.31
CA ILE A 91 -12.91 -0.63 -6.58
C ILE A 91 -12.69 0.89 -6.60
N LEU A 92 -11.44 1.35 -6.42
CA LEU A 92 -11.12 2.77 -6.46
C LEU A 92 -11.36 3.35 -7.85
N LEU A 93 -10.88 2.68 -8.90
CA LEU A 93 -11.06 3.15 -10.28
C LEU A 93 -12.55 3.21 -10.64
N TYR A 94 -13.31 2.17 -10.29
CA TYR A 94 -14.75 2.15 -10.48
C TYR A 94 -15.45 3.30 -9.72
N THR A 95 -15.05 3.56 -8.48
CA THR A 95 -15.57 4.68 -7.69
C THR A 95 -15.30 6.02 -8.37
N LEU A 96 -14.07 6.24 -8.83
CA LEU A 96 -13.66 7.47 -9.49
C LEU A 96 -14.43 7.69 -10.80
N PHE A 97 -14.56 6.65 -11.62
CA PHE A 97 -15.34 6.71 -12.85
C PHE A 97 -16.82 6.99 -12.61
N ARG A 98 -17.43 6.34 -11.62
CA ARG A 98 -18.84 6.57 -11.27
C ARG A 98 -19.08 8.00 -10.80
N ALA A 99 -18.09 8.62 -10.16
CA ALA A 99 -18.13 10.03 -9.78
C ALA A 99 -17.79 11.00 -10.93
N GLY A 100 -17.61 10.49 -12.17
CA GLY A 100 -17.33 11.31 -13.36
C GLY A 100 -15.88 11.73 -13.52
N TYR A 101 -14.96 11.18 -12.73
CA TYR A 101 -13.53 11.45 -12.85
C TYR A 101 -12.90 10.48 -13.85
N THR A 102 -12.36 11.03 -14.94
CA THR A 102 -11.64 10.25 -15.96
C THR A 102 -10.13 10.37 -15.78
N PRO A 103 -9.36 9.30 -16.04
CA PRO A 103 -7.91 9.35 -16.07
C PRO A 103 -7.45 10.40 -17.09
N ARG A 104 -6.62 11.32 -16.62
CA ARG A 104 -5.93 12.29 -17.47
C ARG A 104 -4.44 12.14 -17.27
N TYR A 105 -3.68 12.53 -18.28
CA TYR A 105 -2.24 12.64 -18.17
C TYR A 105 -1.87 13.52 -16.97
N SER A 106 -0.95 13.02 -16.15
CA SER A 106 -0.40 13.74 -15.00
C SER A 106 1.12 13.64 -15.04
N GLU A 107 1.78 14.79 -14.88
CA GLU A 107 3.24 14.86 -14.79
C GLU A 107 3.75 14.04 -13.59
N GLU A 108 3.06 14.13 -12.44
CA GLU A 108 3.38 13.31 -11.26
C GLU A 108 3.30 11.81 -11.54
N ALA A 109 2.31 11.36 -12.33
CA ALA A 109 2.18 9.94 -12.70
C ALA A 109 3.32 9.50 -13.64
N THR A 110 3.73 10.37 -14.55
CA THR A 110 4.87 10.11 -15.44
C THR A 110 6.18 10.05 -14.65
N HIS A 111 6.36 10.93 -13.67
CA HIS A 111 7.47 10.87 -12.73
C HIS A 111 7.48 9.57 -11.93
N LEU A 112 6.32 9.05 -11.51
CA LEU A 112 6.24 7.76 -10.82
C LEU A 112 6.77 6.60 -11.68
N LEU A 113 6.41 6.56 -12.97
CA LEU A 113 6.96 5.59 -13.93
C LEU A 113 8.47 5.74 -14.07
N PHE A 114 8.94 6.98 -14.30
CA PHE A 114 10.35 7.27 -14.47
C PHE A 114 11.18 6.90 -13.23
N TYR A 115 10.74 7.31 -12.04
CA TYR A 115 11.42 6.98 -10.79
C TYR A 115 11.41 5.49 -10.50
N THR A 116 10.36 4.76 -10.87
CA THR A 116 10.33 3.30 -10.71
C THR A 116 11.32 2.62 -11.66
N ALA A 117 11.46 3.11 -12.90
CA ALA A 117 12.47 2.63 -13.83
C ALA A 117 13.90 2.96 -13.34
N VAL A 118 14.13 4.16 -12.79
CA VAL A 118 15.41 4.53 -12.18
C VAL A 118 15.71 3.65 -10.96
N LEU A 119 14.71 3.43 -10.09
CA LEU A 119 14.84 2.52 -8.95
C LEU A 119 15.21 1.12 -9.41
N TRP A 120 14.58 0.59 -10.46
CA TRP A 120 14.94 -0.69 -11.04
C TRP A 120 16.43 -0.77 -11.38
N LEU A 121 16.94 0.19 -12.17
CA LEU A 121 18.34 0.25 -12.59
C LEU A 121 19.31 0.37 -11.41
N VAL A 122 18.93 1.10 -10.37
CA VAL A 122 19.73 1.23 -9.14
C VAL A 122 19.73 -0.08 -8.36
N LEU A 123 18.58 -0.73 -8.21
CA LEU A 123 18.41 -1.95 -7.41
C LEU A 123 19.03 -3.19 -8.07
N GLU A 124 19.14 -3.24 -9.40
CA GLU A 124 19.94 -4.25 -10.09
C GLU A 124 21.41 -4.21 -9.64
N LYS A 125 21.92 -3.02 -9.27
CA LYS A 125 23.31 -2.83 -8.83
C LYS A 125 23.48 -2.81 -7.32
N VAL A 126 22.49 -2.28 -6.59
CA VAL A 126 22.53 -2.08 -5.13
C VAL A 126 21.58 -3.07 -4.46
N ARG A 127 22.15 -4.16 -3.94
CA ARG A 127 21.39 -5.26 -3.34
C ARG A 127 20.91 -4.88 -1.93
N ILE A 128 19.65 -4.45 -1.82
CA ILE A 128 18.98 -4.20 -0.53
C ILE A 128 18.64 -5.51 0.19
N SER A 129 18.58 -6.64 -0.52
CA SER A 129 18.31 -7.97 0.06
C SER A 129 19.34 -8.42 1.11
N MET A 130 20.52 -7.79 1.19
CA MET A 130 21.49 -8.03 2.28
C MET A 130 21.11 -7.34 3.61
N LEU A 131 20.14 -6.44 3.61
CA LEU A 131 19.67 -5.77 4.82
C LEU A 131 18.74 -6.73 5.59
N SER A 132 19.41 -7.42 6.52
CA SER A 132 19.01 -8.47 7.46
C SER A 132 17.56 -8.50 7.98
N THR A 133 17.22 -9.67 8.51
CA THR A 133 16.13 -9.98 9.47
C THR A 133 15.78 -8.82 10.39
N PHE A 134 16.77 -8.02 10.83
CA PHE A 134 16.57 -6.83 11.66
C PHE A 134 15.66 -5.77 11.01
N LEU A 135 15.86 -5.45 9.74
CA LEU A 135 15.03 -4.46 9.04
C LEU A 135 13.60 -4.97 8.82
N ILE A 136 13.47 -6.26 8.59
CA ILE A 136 12.19 -6.96 8.47
C ILE A 136 11.44 -6.91 9.82
N THR A 137 12.13 -7.18 10.93
CA THR A 137 11.56 -7.07 12.29
C THR A 137 11.20 -5.62 12.63
N LEU A 138 12.04 -4.65 12.27
CA LEU A 138 11.78 -3.22 12.49
C LEU A 138 10.55 -2.76 11.70
N LEU A 139 10.37 -3.25 10.47
CA LEU A 139 9.18 -2.99 9.65
C LEU A 139 7.93 -3.64 10.27
N ALA A 140 8.02 -4.90 10.72
CA ALA A 140 6.92 -5.57 11.42
C ALA A 140 6.48 -4.77 12.65
N LEU A 141 7.45 -4.36 13.47
CA LEU A 141 7.20 -3.55 14.66
C LEU A 141 6.59 -2.19 14.31
N SER A 142 7.07 -1.54 13.26
CA SER A 142 6.54 -0.27 12.77
C SER A 142 5.09 -0.40 12.31
N ILE A 143 4.74 -1.47 11.58
CA ILE A 143 3.36 -1.75 11.19
C ILE A 143 2.50 -2.00 12.45
N ALA A 144 2.95 -2.83 13.38
CA ALA A 144 2.22 -3.14 14.60
C ALA A 144 1.95 -1.88 15.45
N VAL A 145 2.97 -1.05 15.70
CA VAL A 145 2.84 0.21 16.44
C VAL A 145 1.85 1.14 15.74
N THR A 146 1.91 1.22 14.41
CA THR A 146 1.03 2.10 13.64
C THR A 146 -0.42 1.61 13.67
N LEU A 147 -0.65 0.29 13.56
CA LEU A 147 -1.98 -0.32 13.71
C LEU A 147 -2.57 -0.07 15.09
N VAL A 148 -1.78 -0.20 16.18
CA VAL A 148 -2.25 0.07 17.54
C VAL A 148 -2.63 1.54 17.71
N LYS A 149 -1.83 2.48 17.16
CA LYS A 149 -2.17 3.91 17.18
C LYS A 149 -3.48 4.18 16.44
N ILE A 150 -3.66 3.55 15.28
CA ILE A 150 -4.85 3.73 14.44
C ILE A 150 -6.10 3.11 15.08
N GLY A 151 -5.95 1.98 15.77
CA GLY A 151 -7.03 1.31 16.49
C GLY A 151 -7.71 2.20 17.54
N LYS A 152 -7.03 3.22 18.06
CA LYS A 152 -7.63 4.21 18.97
C LYS A 152 -8.70 5.05 18.29
N TYR A 153 -8.57 5.31 16.99
CA TYR A 153 -9.51 6.14 16.23
C TYR A 153 -10.71 5.34 15.69
N THR A 154 -10.75 4.01 15.86
CA THR A 154 -11.88 3.17 15.41
C THR A 154 -13.21 3.62 15.99
N LYS A 155 -13.22 4.05 17.27
CA LYS A 155 -14.42 4.61 17.92
C LYS A 155 -14.79 5.98 17.36
N ALA A 156 -13.78 6.79 17.05
CA ALA A 156 -13.96 8.12 16.48
C ALA A 156 -14.48 8.06 15.04
N MET A 157 -14.22 6.99 14.27
CA MET A 157 -14.72 6.82 12.90
C MET A 157 -16.25 6.91 12.79
N ASN A 158 -16.99 6.56 13.85
CA ASN A 158 -18.46 6.67 13.86
C ASN A 158 -18.96 8.09 14.16
N VAL A 159 -18.07 9.00 14.55
CA VAL A 159 -18.37 10.37 15.00
C VAL A 159 -17.76 11.41 14.07
N ILE A 160 -16.88 11.02 13.15
CA ILE A 160 -16.33 11.92 12.14
C ILE A 160 -17.44 12.33 11.17
N VAL A 161 -17.92 13.56 11.33
CA VAL A 161 -18.84 14.24 10.41
C VAL A 161 -18.06 15.12 9.43
N GLU A 162 -16.84 15.53 9.79
CA GLU A 162 -16.02 16.41 8.98
C GLU A 162 -15.08 15.66 8.02
N PRO A 163 -14.94 16.13 6.76
CA PRO A 163 -14.03 15.54 5.78
C PRO A 163 -12.56 15.66 6.21
N ALA A 164 -11.83 14.54 6.26
CA ALA A 164 -10.38 14.52 6.49
C ALA A 164 -9.63 14.66 5.17
N ASP A 165 -8.58 15.49 5.10
CA ASP A 165 -7.68 15.47 3.94
C ASP A 165 -6.89 14.16 3.89
N LEU A 166 -7.38 13.23 3.07
CA LEU A 166 -6.77 11.91 2.87
C LEU A 166 -5.87 11.86 1.64
N THR A 167 -5.70 12.97 0.92
CA THR A 167 -5.00 13.03 -0.36
C THR A 167 -3.60 12.45 -0.25
N ARG A 168 -2.85 12.87 0.78
CA ARG A 168 -1.47 12.41 0.99
C ARG A 168 -1.40 10.92 1.33
N SER A 169 -2.29 10.46 2.20
CA SER A 169 -2.38 9.05 2.58
C SER A 169 -2.68 8.18 1.35
N LEU A 170 -3.66 8.57 0.53
CA LEU A 170 -4.04 7.81 -0.65
C LEU A 170 -2.97 7.85 -1.74
N LYS A 171 -2.33 8.99 -1.99
CA LYS A 171 -1.20 9.07 -2.94
C LYS A 171 -0.08 8.11 -2.53
N LEU A 172 0.32 8.10 -1.25
CA LEU A 172 1.32 7.17 -0.73
C LEU A 172 0.86 5.70 -0.83
N PHE A 173 -0.43 5.45 -0.64
CA PHE A 173 -0.99 4.11 -0.82
C PHE A 173 -0.92 3.65 -2.27
N LEU A 174 -1.22 4.52 -3.22
CA LEU A 174 -1.12 4.24 -4.64
C LEU A 174 0.33 4.06 -5.10
N VAL A 175 1.27 4.78 -4.50
CA VAL A 175 2.70 4.51 -4.67
C VAL A 175 3.06 3.11 -4.16
N PHE A 176 2.55 2.71 -2.98
CA PHE A 176 2.69 1.34 -2.49
C PHE A 176 2.12 0.31 -3.47
N THR A 177 0.88 0.49 -3.95
CA THR A 177 0.26 -0.48 -4.86
C THR A 177 1.01 -0.57 -6.18
N PHE A 178 1.51 0.55 -6.68
CA PHE A 178 2.34 0.62 -7.87
C PHE A 178 3.65 -0.16 -7.69
N LEU A 179 4.44 0.17 -6.66
CA LEU A 179 5.71 -0.50 -6.39
C LEU A 179 5.54 -1.99 -6.05
N SER A 180 4.49 -2.36 -5.31
CA SER A 180 4.18 -3.77 -5.00
C SER A 180 3.83 -4.54 -6.27
N SER A 181 3.07 -3.94 -7.18
CA SER A 181 2.75 -4.56 -8.47
C SER A 181 3.99 -4.69 -9.36
N THR A 182 4.88 -3.69 -9.37
CA THR A 182 6.18 -3.79 -10.06
C THR A 182 7.04 -4.89 -9.47
N ALA A 183 7.07 -5.03 -8.13
CA ALA A 183 7.78 -6.11 -7.45
C ALA A 183 7.23 -7.50 -7.83
N GLY A 184 5.91 -7.65 -7.96
CA GLY A 184 5.27 -8.90 -8.40
C GLY A 184 5.66 -9.30 -9.83
N ILE A 185 5.81 -8.32 -10.74
CA ILE A 185 6.33 -8.56 -12.10
C ILE A 185 7.84 -8.89 -12.06
N ALA A 186 8.59 -8.14 -11.25
CA ALA A 186 10.04 -8.32 -11.11
C ALA A 186 10.40 -9.72 -10.62
N TYR A 187 9.53 -10.37 -9.84
CA TYR A 187 9.78 -11.69 -9.27
C TYR A 187 10.11 -12.76 -10.32
N MET A 188 9.59 -12.66 -11.55
CA MET A 188 9.92 -13.58 -12.64
C MET A 188 11.20 -13.23 -13.40
N VAL A 189 11.73 -12.02 -13.23
CA VAL A 189 12.89 -11.50 -13.97
C VAL A 189 14.12 -11.48 -13.08
N ASP A 190 14.02 -10.80 -11.93
CA ASP A 190 15.07 -10.68 -10.92
C ASP A 190 14.44 -10.63 -9.53
N VAL A 191 14.58 -11.74 -8.79
CA VAL A 191 14.06 -11.90 -7.42
C VAL A 191 14.63 -10.86 -6.47
N GLN A 192 15.88 -10.41 -6.65
CA GLN A 192 16.51 -9.44 -5.76
C GLN A 192 15.92 -8.04 -5.94
N VAL A 193 15.66 -7.66 -7.19
CA VAL A 193 14.96 -6.41 -7.51
C VAL A 193 13.54 -6.47 -6.96
N ALA A 194 12.85 -7.61 -7.10
CA ALA A 194 11.51 -7.82 -6.54
C ALA A 194 11.46 -7.63 -5.03
N GLU A 195 12.36 -8.26 -4.28
CA GLU A 195 12.45 -8.14 -2.82
C GLU A 195 12.74 -6.70 -2.40
N SER A 196 13.65 -6.02 -3.10
CA SER A 196 14.02 -4.64 -2.80
C SER A 196 12.88 -3.66 -3.07
N LEU A 197 12.19 -3.79 -4.21
CA LEU A 197 11.00 -3.00 -4.54
C LEU A 197 9.86 -3.27 -3.56
N PHE A 198 9.69 -4.52 -3.13
CA PHE A 198 8.70 -4.87 -2.11
C PHE A 198 9.02 -4.21 -0.76
N MET A 199 10.29 -4.18 -0.33
CA MET A 199 10.68 -3.48 0.90
C MET A 199 10.40 -1.97 0.82
N LEU A 200 10.68 -1.34 -0.32
CA LEU A 200 10.35 0.07 -0.57
C LEU A 200 8.83 0.30 -0.58
N SER A 201 8.05 -0.64 -1.13
CA SER A 201 6.60 -0.54 -1.13
C SER A 201 6.04 -0.59 0.31
N ILE A 202 6.55 -1.48 1.18
CA ILE A 202 6.15 -1.53 2.59
C ILE A 202 6.43 -0.19 3.28
N ALA A 203 7.57 0.46 3.01
CA ALA A 203 7.87 1.78 3.55
C ALA A 203 6.82 2.83 3.11
N ALA A 204 6.41 2.82 1.84
CA ALA A 204 5.32 3.67 1.35
C ALA A 204 3.97 3.35 2.03
N ALA A 205 3.67 2.08 2.29
CA ALA A 205 2.48 1.66 3.02
C ALA A 205 2.50 2.19 4.47
N ILE A 206 3.63 2.10 5.18
CA ILE A 206 3.77 2.65 6.54
C ILE A 206 3.55 4.16 6.51
N LEU A 207 4.19 4.88 5.58
CA LEU A 207 4.01 6.33 5.45
C LEU A 207 2.55 6.72 5.15
N SER A 208 1.86 5.93 4.33
CA SER A 208 0.42 6.10 4.07
C SER A 208 -0.39 5.97 5.36
N ILE A 209 -0.20 4.87 6.09
CA ILE A 209 -0.88 4.58 7.35
C ILE A 209 -0.59 5.67 8.40
N VAL A 210 0.66 6.12 8.52
CA VAL A 210 1.03 7.24 9.42
C VAL A 210 0.36 8.54 9.01
N SER A 211 0.34 8.86 7.71
CA SER A 211 -0.34 10.05 7.20
C SER A 211 -1.84 10.04 7.50
N LEU A 212 -2.50 8.89 7.37
CA LEU A 212 -3.88 8.72 7.81
C LEU A 212 -4.03 8.99 9.31
N GLY A 213 -3.17 8.39 10.14
CA GLY A 213 -3.19 8.60 11.59
C GLY A 213 -3.07 10.08 11.96
N THR A 214 -2.17 10.83 11.30
CA THR A 214 -2.03 12.28 11.54
C THR A 214 -3.25 13.09 11.10
N ALA A 215 -3.89 12.71 9.98
CA ALA A 215 -5.11 13.37 9.52
C ALA A 215 -6.26 13.16 10.52
N LEU A 216 -6.40 11.93 11.02
CA LEU A 216 -7.41 11.57 12.02
C LEU A 216 -7.17 12.24 13.37
N GLU A 217 -5.91 12.35 13.80
CA GLU A 217 -5.56 13.08 15.02
C GLU A 217 -5.96 14.55 14.93
N GLY A 218 -5.78 15.18 13.77
CA GLY A 218 -6.20 16.56 13.53
C GLY A 218 -7.70 16.78 13.77
N ILE A 219 -8.53 15.85 13.30
CA ILE A 219 -9.99 15.91 13.46
C ILE A 219 -10.43 15.55 14.87
N CYS A 220 -9.76 14.61 15.52
CA CYS A 220 -10.20 14.09 16.81
C CYS A 220 -9.71 14.94 18.00
N ARG A 221 -8.60 15.68 17.86
CA ARG A 221 -8.05 16.54 18.94
C ARG A 221 -9.06 17.54 19.54
N PRO A 222 -9.90 18.23 18.75
CA PRO A 222 -10.96 19.10 19.29
C PRO A 222 -11.97 18.33 20.14
N LEU A 223 -12.40 17.15 19.68
CA LEU A 223 -13.40 16.31 20.35
C LEU A 223 -12.90 15.79 21.70
N PHE A 224 -11.62 15.42 21.78
CA PHE A 224 -11.00 14.93 23.03
C PHE A 224 -10.60 16.03 24.02
N ARG A 225 -10.60 17.31 23.62
CA ARG A 225 -10.36 18.45 24.54
C ARG A 225 -11.63 18.96 25.21
N GLN A 226 -12.81 18.54 24.74
CA GLN A 226 -14.11 18.97 25.26
C GLN A 226 -14.80 17.94 26.17
N ALA A 227 -14.22 16.75 26.32
CA ALA A 227 -14.67 15.69 27.22
C ALA A 227 -13.77 15.60 28.45
#